data_AF-A0AA88XZJ8-F1
#
_entry.id   AF-A0AA88XZJ8-F1
#
_cell.length_a   1.000
_cell.length_b   1.000
_cell.length_c   1.000
_cell.angle_alpha   90.00
_cell.angle_beta   90.00
_cell.angle_gamma   90.00
#
_symmetry.space_group_name_H-M   'P 1'
#
loop_
_entity.id
_entity.type
_entity.pdbx_description
1 polymer ?
#
loop_
_entity_poly.entity_id
_entity_poly.type
_entity_poly.pdbx_seq_one_letter_code
_entity_poly.pdbx_strand_id
1 'polypeptide(L)'
;MYTVLSLLSLVTMTHAFPAGPPLERCQDMIPGHGPQPQTGASPYTVTMNTTSYSANDVIEVTVTATSGNFRGVFVQARPMCGNTNIAVGTFNLEQGEDKLQLLDCNGNTASAVAHRNNADVTNRTFYWRAPSQSVGHIYFRSTFVQTRPVFWVGVQSPRLQDPTVTSTTCPTNNNNGNSATSRTPEVVTLIIMAIFLRMTRL
;
A
#
# COMPACT_ATOMS: atom_id res chain seq x y z
N MET A 1 -35.81 52.55 -11.75
CA MET A 1 -35.04 52.12 -10.56
C MET A 1 -34.87 50.61 -10.68
N TYR A 2 -33.77 50.14 -11.25
CA TYR A 2 -33.48 48.69 -11.40
C TYR A 2 -32.07 48.42 -10.88
N THR A 3 -32.00 47.91 -9.66
CA THR A 3 -30.76 47.43 -9.05
C THR A 3 -30.38 46.11 -9.71
N VAL A 4 -29.34 46.15 -10.55
CA VAL A 4 -28.74 44.94 -11.15
C VAL A 4 -27.92 44.25 -10.06
N LEU A 5 -28.45 43.16 -9.49
CA LEU A 5 -27.71 42.29 -8.58
C LEU A 5 -26.71 41.46 -9.40
N SER A 6 -25.46 41.90 -9.45
CA SER A 6 -24.35 41.11 -10.00
C SER A 6 -24.03 39.96 -9.04
N LEU A 7 -24.41 38.74 -9.41
CA LEU A 7 -23.99 37.51 -8.73
C LEU A 7 -22.48 37.32 -8.90
N LEU A 8 -21.73 37.59 -7.83
CA LEU A 8 -20.29 37.31 -7.76
C LEU A 8 -20.09 35.79 -7.62
N SER A 9 -19.96 35.09 -8.73
CA SER A 9 -19.62 33.66 -8.76
C SER A 9 -18.23 33.45 -8.16
N LEU A 10 -18.15 32.88 -6.94
CA LEU A 10 -16.90 32.37 -6.38
C LEU A 10 -16.45 31.16 -7.22
N VAL A 11 -15.65 31.42 -8.25
CA VAL A 11 -14.93 30.36 -8.96
C VAL A 11 -13.85 29.84 -8.01
N THR A 12 -14.15 28.74 -7.31
CA THR A 12 -13.15 28.04 -6.50
C THR A 12 -12.08 27.50 -7.43
N MET A 13 -10.90 28.11 -7.43
CA MET A 13 -9.72 27.60 -8.12
C MET A 13 -9.37 26.24 -7.53
N THR A 14 -9.76 25.16 -8.22
CA THR A 14 -9.30 23.83 -7.86
C THR A 14 -7.82 23.75 -8.20
N HIS A 15 -6.95 23.96 -7.22
CA HIS A 15 -5.52 23.73 -7.38
C HIS A 15 -5.31 22.25 -7.69
N ALA A 16 -5.11 21.92 -8.97
CA ALA A 16 -4.50 20.66 -9.34
C ALA A 16 -3.04 20.78 -8.88
N PHE A 17 -2.69 20.11 -7.78
CA PHE A 17 -1.32 20.18 -7.27
C PHE A 17 -0.37 19.59 -8.33
N PRO A 18 0.55 20.39 -8.90
CA PRO A 18 1.57 19.87 -9.80
C PRO A 18 2.61 19.03 -9.03
N ALA A 19 2.54 19.05 -7.71
CA ALA A 19 3.40 18.38 -6.75
C ALA A 19 2.56 17.43 -5.88
N GLY A 20 3.26 16.57 -5.15
CA GLY A 20 2.77 15.45 -4.33
C GLY A 20 1.52 15.73 -3.48
N PRO A 21 0.86 14.65 -3.01
CA PRO A 21 -0.41 14.77 -2.32
C PRO A 21 -0.27 15.55 -1.00
N PRO A 22 -1.36 16.17 -0.51
CA PRO A 22 -1.35 16.80 0.80
C PRO A 22 -1.26 15.72 1.90
N LEU A 23 -0.76 16.09 3.09
CA LEU A 23 -0.38 15.14 4.15
C LEU A 23 -1.55 14.30 4.68
N GLU A 24 -2.79 14.76 4.52
CA GLU A 24 -3.99 14.01 4.90
C GLU A 24 -4.16 12.72 4.09
N ARG A 25 -3.47 12.59 2.94
CA ARG A 25 -3.48 11.39 2.09
C ARG A 25 -2.42 10.37 2.45
N CYS A 26 -1.63 10.60 3.50
CA CYS A 26 -0.62 9.64 3.93
C CYS A 26 -1.22 8.28 4.28
N GLN A 27 -2.42 8.23 4.84
CA GLN A 27 -3.04 6.97 5.25
C GLN A 27 -3.72 6.22 4.10
N ASP A 28 -4.59 6.90 3.34
CA ASP A 28 -5.36 6.26 2.26
C ASP A 28 -4.50 6.04 1.00
N MET A 29 -3.51 6.91 0.78
CA MET A 29 -2.71 7.03 -0.45
C MET A 29 -3.55 7.26 -1.70
N ILE A 30 -4.78 7.77 -1.55
CA ILE A 30 -5.71 8.00 -2.65
C ILE A 30 -5.51 9.46 -3.11
N PRO A 31 -5.27 9.71 -4.41
CA PRO A 31 -5.29 11.06 -4.94
C PRO A 31 -6.60 11.77 -4.57
N GLY A 32 -6.53 13.05 -4.20
CA GLY A 32 -7.71 13.82 -3.79
C GLY A 32 -8.76 13.98 -4.91
N HIS A 33 -9.86 14.68 -4.59
CA HIS A 33 -11.00 15.01 -5.47
C HIS A 33 -10.87 14.54 -6.94
N GLY A 34 -11.53 13.44 -7.28
CA GLY A 34 -11.39 12.80 -8.59
C GLY A 34 -12.18 11.50 -8.73
N PRO A 35 -12.00 10.80 -9.85
CA PRO A 35 -12.61 9.50 -10.08
C PRO A 35 -12.05 8.44 -9.12
N GLN A 36 -12.66 7.26 -9.12
CA GLN A 36 -12.18 6.12 -8.34
C GLN A 36 -10.89 5.54 -8.94
N PRO A 37 -10.05 4.84 -8.13
CA PRO A 37 -8.89 4.14 -8.63
C PRO A 37 -9.26 3.14 -9.73
N GLN A 38 -8.33 2.90 -10.66
CA GLN A 38 -8.46 1.83 -11.64
C GLN A 38 -8.51 0.47 -10.94
N THR A 39 -9.40 -0.40 -11.40
CA THR A 39 -9.62 -1.75 -10.82
C THR A 39 -8.83 -2.84 -11.54
N GLY A 40 -8.36 -2.57 -12.75
CA GLY A 40 -7.53 -3.49 -13.53
C GLY A 40 -6.09 -3.60 -12.99
N ALA A 41 -5.33 -4.55 -13.54
CA ALA A 41 -3.92 -4.69 -13.22
C ALA A 41 -3.16 -3.38 -13.46
N SER A 42 -2.27 -3.03 -12.52
CA SER A 42 -1.40 -1.87 -12.63
C SER A 42 -0.32 -2.13 -13.68
N PRO A 43 -0.06 -1.21 -14.63
CA PRO A 43 1.08 -1.28 -15.53
C PRO A 43 2.40 -0.82 -14.87
N TYR A 44 2.42 -0.71 -13.54
CA TYR A 44 3.56 -0.22 -12.75
C TYR A 44 3.98 -1.23 -11.69
N THR A 45 5.28 -1.24 -11.41
CA THR A 45 5.91 -2.12 -10.42
C THR A 45 6.76 -1.34 -9.43
N VAL A 46 6.98 -1.95 -8.26
CA VAL A 46 7.90 -1.47 -7.22
C VAL A 46 8.83 -2.62 -6.88
N THR A 47 10.13 -2.42 -6.99
CA THR A 47 11.16 -3.45 -6.74
C THR A 47 12.24 -2.90 -5.83
N MET A 48 12.98 -3.81 -5.20
CA MET A 48 14.16 -3.48 -4.40
C MET A 48 15.37 -4.25 -4.92
N ASN A 49 16.57 -3.77 -4.59
CA ASN A 49 17.82 -4.46 -4.92
C ASN A 49 18.11 -5.70 -4.04
N THR A 50 17.33 -5.93 -2.98
CA THR A 50 17.45 -7.07 -2.07
C THR A 50 16.08 -7.57 -1.62
N THR A 51 16.03 -8.79 -1.08
CA THR A 51 14.81 -9.42 -0.53
C THR A 51 14.74 -9.38 0.99
N SER A 52 15.79 -8.92 1.67
CA SER A 52 15.87 -8.82 3.13
C SER A 52 16.63 -7.59 3.59
N TYR A 53 16.42 -7.18 4.84
CA TYR A 53 17.10 -6.03 5.44
C TYR A 53 17.43 -6.27 6.92
N SER A 54 18.42 -5.53 7.41
CA SER A 54 18.78 -5.37 8.82
C SER A 54 18.53 -3.93 9.28
N ALA A 55 18.56 -3.72 10.59
CA ALA A 55 18.40 -2.38 11.16
C ALA A 55 19.41 -1.39 10.56
N ASN A 56 18.93 -0.22 10.15
CA ASN A 56 19.70 0.85 9.49
C ASN A 56 20.23 0.57 8.08
N ASP A 57 19.93 -0.58 7.47
CA ASP A 57 20.28 -0.83 6.08
C ASP A 57 19.68 0.23 5.17
N VAL A 58 20.41 0.57 4.10
CA VAL A 58 19.94 1.45 3.03
C VAL A 58 19.66 0.60 1.81
N ILE A 59 18.38 0.52 1.45
CA ILE A 59 17.86 -0.31 0.37
C ILE A 59 17.50 0.58 -0.81
N GLU A 60 17.98 0.20 -2.00
CA GLU A 60 17.58 0.86 -3.24
C GLU A 60 16.19 0.34 -3.64
N VAL A 61 15.28 1.28 -3.92
CA VAL A 61 13.90 1.03 -4.32
C VAL A 61 13.65 1.69 -5.67
N THR A 62 13.12 0.91 -6.61
CA THR A 62 12.86 1.36 -7.98
C THR A 62 11.38 1.22 -8.29
N VAL A 63 10.78 2.31 -8.78
CA VAL A 63 9.43 2.30 -9.35
C VAL A 63 9.54 2.35 -10.87
N THR A 64 8.76 1.54 -11.58
CA THR A 64 8.89 1.40 -13.03
C THR A 64 7.52 1.23 -13.70
N ALA A 65 7.35 1.87 -14.87
CA ALA A 65 6.28 1.58 -15.82
C ALA A 65 6.69 0.42 -16.72
N THR A 66 5.96 -0.69 -16.64
CA THR A 66 6.11 -1.82 -17.56
C THR A 66 5.57 -1.49 -18.96
N SER A 67 4.66 -0.51 -19.04
CA SER A 67 4.18 0.08 -20.28
C SER A 67 3.82 1.55 -20.07
N GLY A 68 4.10 2.41 -21.06
CA GLY A 68 3.76 3.83 -21.00
C GLY A 68 4.65 4.62 -20.03
N ASN A 69 4.05 5.53 -19.27
CA ASN A 69 4.72 6.42 -18.31
C ASN A 69 3.81 6.67 -17.09
N PHE A 70 4.36 7.32 -16.06
CA PHE A 70 3.60 7.90 -14.97
C PHE A 70 4.03 9.34 -14.71
N ARG A 71 3.07 10.16 -14.27
CA ARG A 71 3.28 11.56 -13.86
C ARG A 71 3.33 11.73 -12.36
N GLY A 72 2.60 10.90 -11.63
CA GLY A 72 2.60 10.93 -10.18
C GLY A 72 3.01 9.58 -9.63
N VAL A 73 3.79 9.63 -8.56
CA VAL A 73 4.02 8.49 -7.69
C VAL A 73 3.90 8.96 -6.24
N PHE A 74 3.43 8.08 -5.37
CA PHE A 74 3.43 8.25 -3.92
C PHE A 74 3.74 6.92 -3.25
N VAL A 75 4.80 6.83 -2.46
CA VAL A 75 5.36 5.57 -1.93
C VAL A 75 5.58 5.66 -0.43
N GLN A 76 5.23 4.59 0.29
CA GLN A 76 5.53 4.37 1.70
C GLN A 76 6.02 2.94 1.91
N ALA A 77 6.95 2.74 2.84
CA ALA A 77 7.18 1.42 3.43
C ALA A 77 6.17 1.20 4.56
N ARG A 78 5.49 0.05 4.58
CA ARG A 78 4.48 -0.29 5.59
C ARG A 78 4.81 -1.65 6.21
N PRO A 79 4.62 -1.82 7.53
CA PRO A 79 4.77 -3.11 8.15
C PRO A 79 3.69 -4.07 7.61
N MET A 80 4.04 -5.35 7.50
CA MET A 80 3.10 -6.38 7.08
C MET A 80 2.06 -6.69 8.16
N CYS A 81 2.43 -6.46 9.43
CA CYS A 81 1.63 -6.78 10.60
C CYS A 81 1.50 -5.57 11.55
N GLY A 82 0.56 -5.63 12.48
CA GLY A 82 0.29 -4.50 13.37
C GLY A 82 -0.42 -3.36 12.63
N ASN A 83 0.05 -2.13 12.81
CA ASN A 83 -0.56 -0.96 12.20
C ASN A 83 -0.02 -0.71 10.78
N THR A 84 -0.66 -1.34 9.78
CA THR A 84 -0.30 -1.23 8.35
C THR A 84 -0.67 0.13 7.71
N ASN A 85 -1.17 1.07 8.49
CA ASN A 85 -1.54 2.42 8.02
C ASN A 85 -0.45 3.46 8.28
N ILE A 86 0.59 3.11 9.04
CA ILE A 86 1.68 4.02 9.40
C ILE A 86 2.93 3.62 8.62
N ALA A 87 3.55 4.61 7.98
CA ALA A 87 4.80 4.43 7.27
C ALA A 87 5.97 4.20 8.24
N VAL A 88 6.92 3.35 7.85
CA VAL A 88 8.11 2.99 8.64
C VAL A 88 9.40 3.28 7.87
N GLY A 89 10.47 3.59 8.61
CA GLY A 89 11.76 3.95 8.05
C GLY A 89 11.77 5.35 7.44
N THR A 90 12.84 5.66 6.72
CA THR A 90 13.09 7.01 6.19
C THR A 90 13.62 6.90 4.78
N PHE A 91 13.18 7.79 3.89
CA PHE A 91 13.64 7.83 2.51
C PHE A 91 14.70 8.90 2.29
N ASN A 92 15.55 8.66 1.29
CA ASN A 92 16.53 9.59 0.78
C ASN A 92 16.47 9.60 -0.76
N LEU A 93 16.74 10.76 -1.34
CA LEU A 93 16.80 10.94 -2.80
C LEU A 93 18.25 11.18 -3.23
N GLU A 94 18.57 10.82 -4.47
CA GLU A 94 19.87 11.14 -5.06
C GLU A 94 20.07 12.64 -5.19
N GLN A 95 21.35 13.04 -5.18
CA GLN A 95 21.70 14.42 -5.51
C GLN A 95 21.29 14.71 -6.96
N GLY A 96 20.52 15.78 -7.15
CA GLY A 96 20.03 16.18 -8.47
C GLY A 96 18.67 15.57 -8.85
N GLU A 97 18.03 14.81 -7.96
CA GLU A 97 16.66 14.33 -8.17
C GLU A 97 15.69 15.51 -8.42
N ASP A 98 15.02 15.49 -9.57
CA ASP A 98 14.20 16.59 -10.10
C ASP A 98 12.70 16.31 -10.08
N LYS A 99 12.32 15.04 -10.04
CA LYS A 99 10.96 14.51 -10.17
C LYS A 99 10.35 14.18 -8.83
N LEU A 100 11.15 13.82 -7.83
CA LEU A 100 10.68 13.37 -6.54
C LEU A 100 10.92 14.40 -5.42
N GLN A 101 10.17 14.23 -4.34
CA GLN A 101 10.32 14.95 -3.08
C GLN A 101 9.96 14.01 -1.92
N LEU A 102 10.46 14.34 -0.74
CA LEU A 102 10.17 13.64 0.50
C LEU A 102 9.00 14.33 1.20
N LEU A 103 8.14 13.53 1.84
CA LEU A 103 7.04 14.02 2.65
C LEU A 103 7.10 13.44 4.06
N ASP A 104 6.66 14.25 5.03
CA ASP A 104 6.60 13.89 6.44
C ASP A 104 5.21 13.33 6.77
N CYS A 105 5.02 12.04 6.49
CA CYS A 105 3.75 11.37 6.76
C CYS A 105 3.61 10.97 8.21
N ASN A 106 2.42 11.19 8.79
CA ASN A 106 2.06 10.79 10.15
C ASN A 106 3.04 11.30 11.23
N GLY A 107 3.65 12.48 11.01
CA GLY A 107 4.65 13.06 11.91
C GLY A 107 6.03 12.43 11.81
N ASN A 108 6.25 11.46 10.91
CA ASN A 108 7.54 10.82 10.68
C ASN A 108 8.27 11.53 9.53
N THR A 109 9.47 12.06 9.82
CA THR A 109 10.30 12.75 8.84
C THR A 109 10.68 11.86 7.66
N ALA A 110 10.53 12.38 6.44
CA ALA A 110 10.88 11.73 5.18
C ALA A 110 10.37 10.28 5.09
N SER A 111 9.16 10.03 5.58
CA SER A 111 8.55 8.69 5.64
C SER A 111 7.79 8.32 4.37
N ALA A 112 7.72 9.22 3.40
CA ALA A 112 7.16 8.94 2.08
C ALA A 112 7.91 9.66 0.95
N VAL A 113 7.83 9.09 -0.24
CA VAL A 113 8.32 9.69 -1.49
C VAL A 113 7.11 10.08 -2.34
N ALA A 114 7.11 11.29 -2.88
CA ALA A 114 6.08 11.76 -3.81
C ALA A 114 6.69 12.45 -5.04
N HIS A 115 5.92 12.59 -6.10
CA HIS A 115 6.29 13.45 -7.22
C HIS A 115 6.35 14.94 -6.80
N ARG A 116 7.26 15.71 -7.39
CA ARG A 116 7.46 17.15 -7.20
C ARG A 116 6.90 17.98 -8.37
N ASN A 117 6.88 17.39 -9.55
CA ASN A 117 6.37 17.98 -10.78
C ASN A 117 5.53 16.96 -11.55
N ASN A 118 4.95 17.35 -12.69
CA ASN A 118 4.10 16.51 -13.53
C ASN A 118 4.79 15.94 -14.79
N ALA A 119 6.13 15.97 -14.87
CA ALA A 119 6.86 15.42 -16.01
C ALA A 119 6.60 13.92 -16.19
N ASP A 120 6.44 13.47 -17.43
CA ASP A 120 6.26 12.06 -17.76
C ASP A 120 7.59 11.31 -17.55
N VAL A 121 7.56 10.22 -16.77
CA VAL A 121 8.73 9.38 -16.50
C VAL A 121 8.37 7.90 -16.59
N THR A 122 9.35 7.06 -16.92
CA THR A 122 9.19 5.61 -17.00
C THR A 122 9.74 4.89 -15.78
N ASN A 123 10.72 5.46 -15.09
CA ASN A 123 11.24 4.95 -13.84
C ASN A 123 11.78 6.07 -12.94
N ARG A 124 11.88 5.76 -11.65
CA ARG A 124 12.67 6.49 -10.67
C ARG A 124 13.21 5.55 -9.61
N THR A 125 14.39 5.88 -9.09
CA THR A 125 15.07 5.17 -8.03
C THR A 125 15.26 6.10 -6.83
N PHE A 126 15.11 5.55 -5.64
CA PHE A 126 15.32 6.26 -4.37
C PHE A 126 15.73 5.26 -3.30
N TYR A 127 16.19 5.76 -2.17
CA TYR A 127 16.73 4.91 -1.10
C TYR A 127 15.80 4.91 0.10
N TRP A 128 15.63 3.75 0.71
CA TRP A 128 14.91 3.58 1.96
C TRP A 128 15.87 3.07 3.03
N ARG A 129 15.95 3.79 4.14
CA ARG A 129 16.69 3.42 5.33
C ARG A 129 15.78 2.72 6.32
N ALA A 130 16.14 1.49 6.68
CA ALA A 130 15.44 0.73 7.70
C ALA A 130 15.50 1.42 9.07
N PRO A 131 14.45 1.31 9.90
CA PRO A 131 14.50 1.79 11.28
C PRO A 131 15.62 1.11 12.09
N SER A 132 16.01 1.74 13.21
CA SER A 132 17.00 1.18 14.13
C SER A 132 16.47 -0.03 14.93
N GLN A 133 15.14 -0.17 15.01
CA GLN A 133 14.46 -1.28 15.66
C GLN A 133 13.67 -2.08 14.63
N SER A 134 13.55 -3.39 14.85
CA SER A 134 12.75 -4.25 14.00
C SER A 134 11.29 -3.78 13.98
N VAL A 135 10.72 -3.73 12.78
CA VAL A 135 9.28 -3.52 12.52
C VAL A 135 8.65 -4.76 11.86
N GLY A 136 9.39 -5.87 11.87
CA GLY A 136 9.06 -7.10 11.15
C GLY A 136 9.11 -6.96 9.64
N HIS A 137 8.57 -7.94 8.92
CA HIS A 137 8.53 -7.86 7.45
C HIS A 137 7.75 -6.62 6.99
N ILE A 138 8.21 -6.00 5.91
CA ILE A 138 7.54 -4.84 5.31
C ILE A 138 7.22 -5.09 3.84
N TYR A 139 6.46 -4.17 3.26
CA TYR A 139 6.33 -4.00 1.82
C TYR A 139 6.28 -2.50 1.50
N PHE A 140 6.68 -2.14 0.28
CA PHE A 140 6.45 -0.79 -0.24
C PHE A 140 5.06 -0.75 -0.86
N ARG A 141 4.22 0.16 -0.37
CA ARG A 141 2.90 0.45 -0.94
C ARG A 141 3.00 1.73 -1.76
N SER A 142 2.42 1.72 -2.94
CA SER A 142 2.51 2.83 -3.89
C SER A 142 1.19 3.16 -4.53
N THR A 143 1.07 4.43 -4.91
CA THR A 143 0.04 4.96 -5.80
C THR A 143 0.72 5.55 -7.02
N PHE A 144 0.24 5.17 -8.20
CA PHE A 144 0.73 5.67 -9.49
C PHE A 144 -0.36 6.45 -10.21
N VAL A 145 0.00 7.60 -10.75
CA VAL A 145 -0.90 8.48 -11.51
C VAL A 145 -0.36 8.59 -12.92
N GLN A 146 -1.09 8.06 -13.90
CA GLN A 146 -0.78 8.26 -15.32
C GLN A 146 -1.28 9.63 -15.76
N THR A 147 -2.54 9.90 -15.46
CA THR A 147 -3.19 11.20 -15.63
C THR A 147 -4.09 11.44 -14.42
N ARG A 148 -4.57 12.66 -14.20
CA ARG A 148 -5.46 12.97 -13.07
C ARG A 148 -6.65 11.99 -12.95
N PRO A 149 -7.33 11.57 -14.03
CA PRO A 149 -8.40 10.59 -13.94
C PRO A 149 -7.97 9.11 -13.97
N VAL A 150 -6.72 8.80 -14.30
CA VAL A 150 -6.24 7.42 -14.50
C VAL A 150 -5.09 7.14 -13.55
N PHE A 151 -5.38 6.40 -12.48
CA PHE A 151 -4.44 6.11 -11.41
C PHE A 151 -4.73 4.77 -10.71
N TRP A 152 -3.70 4.17 -10.14
CA TRP A 152 -3.76 2.92 -9.38
C TRP A 152 -3.29 3.17 -7.96
N VAL A 153 -4.00 2.61 -6.98
CA VAL A 153 -3.67 2.71 -5.56
C VAL A 153 -3.36 1.33 -5.02
N GLY A 154 -2.39 1.24 -4.11
CA GLY A 154 -2.08 -0.02 -3.43
C GLY A 154 -1.26 -0.99 -4.27
N VAL A 155 -0.50 -0.49 -5.23
CA VAL A 155 0.53 -1.28 -5.92
C VAL A 155 1.61 -1.62 -4.90
N GLN A 156 1.89 -2.91 -4.69
CA GLN A 156 2.82 -3.36 -3.66
C GLN A 156 4.10 -3.94 -4.27
N SER A 157 5.23 -3.74 -3.60
CA SER A 157 6.44 -4.51 -3.86
C SER A 157 6.29 -5.96 -3.34
N PRO A 158 7.19 -6.87 -3.74
CA PRO A 158 7.42 -8.08 -2.98
C PRO A 158 7.75 -7.77 -1.51
N ARG A 159 7.54 -8.76 -0.64
CA ARG A 159 7.90 -8.68 0.78
C ARG A 159 9.41 -8.44 0.93
N LEU A 160 9.76 -7.46 1.75
CA LEU A 160 11.13 -7.29 2.24
C LEU A 160 11.23 -7.92 3.63
N GLN A 161 12.09 -8.93 3.76
CA GLN A 161 12.18 -9.78 4.93
C GLN A 161 13.07 -9.14 6.00
N ASP A 162 12.51 -8.93 7.19
CA ASP A 162 13.29 -8.86 8.43
C ASP A 162 13.65 -10.28 8.90
N PRO A 163 14.93 -10.72 8.86
CA PRO A 163 15.35 -12.07 9.24
C PRO A 163 15.19 -12.37 10.73
N THR A 164 15.00 -11.35 11.57
CA THR A 164 14.78 -11.53 13.01
C THR A 164 13.37 -12.05 13.32
N VAL A 165 12.46 -12.02 12.33
CA VAL A 165 11.09 -12.51 12.45
C VAL A 165 10.95 -13.83 11.69
N THR A 166 10.67 -14.91 12.43
CA THR A 166 10.50 -16.26 11.89
C THR A 166 9.10 -16.55 11.35
N SER A 167 8.11 -15.73 11.70
CA SER A 167 6.72 -15.91 11.28
C SER A 167 6.44 -15.21 9.95
N THR A 168 6.02 -15.99 8.95
CA THR A 168 5.58 -15.46 7.65
C THR A 168 4.16 -14.88 7.68
N THR A 169 3.41 -15.13 8.76
CA THR A 169 2.02 -14.67 8.96
C THR A 169 1.92 -13.72 10.16
N CYS A 170 0.98 -12.79 10.11
CA CYS A 170 0.74 -11.90 11.24
C CYS A 170 0.14 -12.64 12.43
N PRO A 171 0.53 -12.30 13.68
CA PRO A 171 -0.10 -12.88 14.85
C PRO A 171 -1.59 -12.57 14.82
N THR A 172 -2.43 -13.60 14.72
CA THR A 172 -3.86 -13.47 14.98
C THR A 172 -4.02 -13.45 16.50
N ASN A 173 -4.64 -12.40 17.04
CA ASN A 173 -5.07 -12.39 18.45
C ASN A 173 -6.17 -13.44 18.66
N ASN A 174 -5.79 -14.72 18.75
CA ASN A 174 -6.68 -15.76 19.23
C ASN A 174 -6.44 -15.93 20.73
N ASN A 175 -7.08 -15.08 21.52
CA ASN A 175 -7.42 -15.44 22.90
C ASN A 175 -8.53 -16.48 22.85
N ASN A 176 -8.18 -17.70 22.45
CA ASN A 176 -8.99 -18.85 22.79
C ASN A 176 -8.01 -19.99 23.07
N GLY A 177 -7.85 -20.30 24.36
CA GLY A 177 -7.12 -21.47 24.79
C GLY A 177 -7.81 -22.70 24.24
N ASN A 178 -7.28 -23.26 23.16
CA ASN A 178 -7.40 -24.68 22.86
C ASN A 178 -6.22 -25.07 21.98
N SER A 179 -5.33 -25.87 22.55
CA SER A 179 -4.34 -26.63 21.79
C SER A 179 -5.08 -27.45 20.74
N ALA A 180 -4.92 -27.06 19.47
CA ALA A 180 -5.38 -27.86 18.36
C ALA A 180 -4.49 -29.10 18.26
N THR A 181 -4.89 -30.19 18.93
CA THR A 181 -4.34 -31.52 18.66
C THR A 181 -4.82 -31.93 17.27
N SER A 182 -3.92 -31.89 16.30
CA SER A 182 -4.13 -32.45 14.97
C SER A 182 -4.49 -33.93 15.10
N ARG A 183 -5.72 -34.29 14.73
CA ARG A 183 -6.09 -35.68 14.47
C ARG A 183 -6.31 -35.82 12.97
N THR A 184 -5.45 -36.62 12.35
CA THR A 184 -5.61 -37.16 11.00
C THR A 184 -6.90 -37.97 10.89
N PRO A 185 -7.60 -37.96 9.75
CA PRO A 185 -8.76 -38.83 9.56
C PRO A 185 -8.24 -40.23 9.19
N GLU A 186 -8.28 -41.17 10.14
CA GLU A 186 -8.15 -42.59 9.80
C GLU A 186 -9.50 -43.14 9.32
N VAL A 187 -9.40 -43.83 8.19
CA VAL A 187 -10.46 -44.57 7.50
C VAL A 187 -10.89 -45.76 8.37
N VAL A 188 -12.16 -45.81 8.80
CA VAL A 188 -12.77 -47.06 9.32
C VAL A 188 -14.16 -47.30 8.74
N THR A 189 -14.17 -48.40 7.99
CA THR A 189 -15.20 -49.15 7.29
C THR A 189 -16.34 -49.70 8.18
N LEU A 190 -17.60 -49.38 7.81
CA LEU A 190 -18.81 -50.25 7.67
C LEU A 190 -19.57 -50.90 8.87
N ILE A 191 -20.91 -51.02 8.65
CA ILE A 191 -21.99 -51.89 9.23
C ILE A 191 -22.45 -51.53 10.68
N ILE A 192 -23.72 -51.47 11.12
CA ILE A 192 -24.90 -52.36 10.99
C ILE A 192 -26.23 -51.66 11.40
N MET A 193 -27.27 -51.89 10.57
CA MET A 193 -28.76 -51.98 10.75
C MET A 193 -29.63 -51.14 11.72
N ALA A 194 -30.83 -50.89 11.16
CA ALA A 194 -32.17 -50.69 11.76
C ALA A 194 -32.41 -49.29 12.37
N ILE A 195 -33.39 -48.51 11.90
CA ILE A 195 -34.83 -48.79 11.99
C ILE A 195 -35.55 -48.02 10.86
N PHE A 196 -36.21 -48.76 9.97
CA PHE A 196 -37.32 -48.25 9.16
C PHE A 196 -38.53 -49.11 9.49
N LEU A 197 -39.57 -48.55 10.11
CA LEU A 197 -40.92 -49.07 9.95
C LEU A 197 -41.99 -48.03 10.34
N ARG A 198 -42.72 -47.58 9.31
CA ARG A 198 -44.13 -47.11 9.29
C ARG A 198 -44.46 -45.81 10.05
N MET A 199 -45.19 -44.86 9.46
CA MET A 199 -46.54 -45.04 8.92
C MET A 199 -46.85 -44.12 7.72
N THR A 200 -47.62 -44.71 6.80
CA THR A 200 -48.34 -44.09 5.69
C THR A 200 -49.80 -43.81 6.08
N ARG A 201 -50.37 -42.73 5.52
CA ARG A 201 -51.81 -42.38 5.31
C ARG A 201 -52.66 -41.96 6.52
N LEU A 202 -53.08 -40.69 6.54
CA LEU A 202 -54.25 -40.17 5.80
C LEU A 202 -53.92 -38.77 5.27
#